data_AF-A0A373BIQ0-F1
#
_entry.id   AF-A0A373BIQ0-F1
#
_cell.length_a   1.000
_cell.length_b   1.000
_cell.length_c   1.000
_cell.angle_alpha   90.00
_cell.angle_beta   90.00
_cell.angle_gamma   90.00
#
_symmetry.space_group_name_H-M   'P 1'
#
loop_
_entity.id
_entity.type
_entity.pdbx_description
1 polymer ?
#
loop_
_entity_poly.entity_id
_entity_poly.type
_entity_poly.pdbx_seq_one_letter_code
_entity_poly.pdbx_strand_id
1 'polypeptide(L)'
;MDQRAELLRKLMDSKNMKVSDIVKISGLPYSTVKAILERGAEKAGYINVCKICNALGITADELERMVAENNYQPTTIAAHFDGDDFTEDELDEIRQFAEFVKNRKKS
;
A
#
# COMPACT_ATOMS: atom_id res chain seq x y z
N MET A 1 8.75 -2.26 19.88
CA MET A 1 8.09 -3.17 18.91
C MET A 1 8.36 -2.62 17.53
N ASP A 2 8.55 -3.48 16.54
CA ASP A 2 8.95 -3.06 15.19
C ASP A 2 7.71 -2.49 14.47
N GLN A 3 7.58 -1.17 14.47
CA GLN A 3 6.38 -0.47 13.97
C GLN A 3 6.10 -0.80 12.50
N ARG A 4 7.17 -0.97 11.70
CA ARG A 4 7.09 -1.33 10.27
C ARG A 4 6.38 -2.67 10.05
N ALA A 5 6.73 -3.69 10.82
CA ALA A 5 6.15 -5.03 10.67
C ALA A 5 4.65 -5.06 11.04
N GLU A 6 4.25 -4.33 12.08
CA GLU A 6 2.84 -4.18 12.43
C GLU A 6 2.05 -3.46 11.33
N LEU A 7 2.65 -2.42 10.74
CA LEU A 7 2.03 -1.63 9.68
C LEU A 7 1.84 -2.44 8.40
N LEU A 8 2.86 -3.21 8.00
CA LEU A 8 2.75 -4.19 6.91
C LEU A 8 1.61 -5.18 7.16
N ARG A 9 1.44 -5.65 8.40
CA ARG A 9 0.38 -6.60 8.77
C ARG A 9 -1.01 -5.98 8.70
N LYS A 10 -1.16 -4.73 9.12
CA LYS A 10 -2.42 -3.96 8.94
C LYS A 10 -2.74 -3.75 7.46
N LEU A 11 -1.74 -3.45 6.64
CA LEU A 11 -1.91 -3.31 5.19
C LEU A 11 -2.34 -4.63 4.54
N MET A 12 -1.78 -5.76 4.99
CA MET A 12 -2.22 -7.08 4.55
C MET A 12 -3.69 -7.34 4.85
N ASP A 13 -4.13 -7.05 6.08
CA ASP A 13 -5.53 -7.21 6.48
C ASP A 13 -6.47 -6.30 5.67
N SER A 14 -6.09 -5.04 5.51
CA SER A 14 -6.87 -4.05 4.75
C SER A 14 -7.03 -4.44 3.27
N LYS A 15 -5.96 -4.98 2.66
CA LYS A 15 -5.99 -5.48 1.27
C LYS A 15 -6.46 -6.93 1.14
N ASN A 16 -6.88 -7.58 2.24
CA ASN A 16 -7.28 -8.99 2.29
C ASN A 16 -6.24 -9.95 1.65
N MET A 17 -4.96 -9.63 1.82
CA MET A 17 -3.83 -10.38 1.26
C MET A 17 -3.24 -11.33 2.29
N LYS A 18 -2.96 -12.57 1.87
CA LYS A 18 -2.26 -13.55 2.71
C LYS A 18 -0.76 -13.53 2.44
N VAL A 19 0.01 -14.05 3.39
CA VAL A 19 1.47 -14.21 3.24
C VAL A 19 1.81 -15.01 1.96
N SER A 20 0.97 -15.98 1.60
CA SER A 20 1.09 -16.76 0.36
C SER A 20 1.03 -15.91 -0.90
N ASP A 21 0.20 -14.87 -0.93
CA ASP A 21 0.04 -14.01 -2.10
C ASP A 21 1.23 -13.05 -2.22
N ILE A 22 1.70 -12.50 -1.09
CA ILE A 22 2.94 -11.71 -1.05
C ILE A 22 4.13 -12.52 -1.52
N VAL A 23 4.24 -13.79 -1.12
CA VAL A 23 5.32 -14.69 -1.57
C VAL A 23 5.31 -14.87 -3.08
N LYS A 24 4.12 -15.04 -3.69
CA LYS A 24 3.97 -15.16 -5.14
C LYS A 24 4.35 -13.88 -5.88
N ILE A 25 3.98 -12.72 -5.35
CA ILE A 25 4.22 -11.42 -6.00
C ILE A 25 5.67 -10.95 -5.79
N SER A 26 6.16 -11.00 -4.55
CA SER A 26 7.52 -10.53 -4.20
C SER A 26 8.64 -11.46 -4.67
N GLY A 27 8.30 -12.73 -4.98
CA GLY A 27 9.27 -13.77 -5.30
C GLY A 27 10.19 -14.13 -4.11
N LEU A 28 9.82 -13.75 -2.88
CA LEU A 28 10.59 -14.06 -1.68
C LEU A 28 10.14 -15.40 -1.07
N PRO A 29 11.06 -16.15 -0.42
CA PRO A 29 10.70 -17.36 0.30
C PRO A 29 9.67 -17.07 1.41
N TYR A 30 8.75 -18.01 1.63
CA TYR A 30 7.73 -17.90 2.69
C TYR A 30 8.35 -17.69 4.08
N SER A 31 9.44 -18.40 4.37
CA SER A 31 10.19 -18.26 5.61
C SER A 31 10.75 -16.85 5.79
N THR A 32 11.17 -16.19 4.70
CA THR A 32 11.69 -14.82 4.69
C THR A 32 10.55 -13.83 4.95
N VAL A 33 9.45 -13.90 4.22
CA VAL A 33 8.31 -12.98 4.42
C VAL A 33 7.76 -13.11 5.84
N LYS A 34 7.57 -14.34 6.33
CA LYS A 34 7.13 -14.60 7.70
C LYS A 34 8.13 -14.09 8.74
N ALA A 35 9.43 -14.32 8.52
CA ALA A 35 10.47 -13.80 9.41
C ALA A 35 10.46 -12.27 9.48
N ILE A 36 10.19 -11.57 8.38
CA ILE A 36 10.13 -10.10 8.33
C ILE A 36 8.92 -9.58 9.11
N LEU A 37 7.75 -10.21 8.90
CA LEU A 37 6.52 -9.84 9.61
C LEU A 37 6.56 -10.18 11.11
N GLU A 38 7.32 -11.19 11.52
CA GLU A 38 7.42 -11.60 12.94
C GLU A 38 8.61 -10.98 13.69
N ARG A 39 9.78 -10.88 13.04
CA ARG A 39 11.03 -10.41 13.68
C ARG A 39 11.29 -8.92 13.49
N GLY A 40 10.56 -8.27 12.59
CA GLY A 40 10.73 -6.85 12.28
C GLY A 40 11.34 -6.60 10.90
N ALA A 41 10.86 -5.55 10.23
CA ALA A 41 11.39 -5.13 8.95
C ALA A 41 12.74 -4.41 9.08
N GLU A 42 13.07 -3.89 10.27
CA GLU A 42 14.35 -3.25 10.55
C GLU A 42 15.55 -4.20 10.43
N LYS A 43 15.35 -5.48 10.78
CA LYS A 43 16.39 -6.52 10.66
C LYS A 43 16.46 -7.14 9.27
N ALA A 44 15.52 -6.80 8.41
CA ALA A 44 15.47 -7.29 7.03
C ALA A 44 16.32 -6.38 6.14
N GLY A 45 16.99 -6.94 5.13
CA GLY A 45 17.66 -6.12 4.13
C GLY A 45 16.64 -5.23 3.41
N TYR A 46 16.98 -3.96 3.19
CA TYR A 46 16.13 -2.96 2.53
C TYR A 46 15.49 -3.45 1.22
N ILE A 47 16.25 -4.21 0.42
CA ILE A 47 15.78 -4.82 -0.83
C ILE A 47 14.58 -5.78 -0.59
N ASN A 48 14.62 -6.55 0.50
CA ASN A 48 13.53 -7.48 0.83
C ASN A 48 12.29 -6.73 1.32
N VAL A 49 12.48 -5.66 2.09
CA VAL A 49 11.38 -4.79 2.53
C VAL A 49 10.71 -4.15 1.31
N CYS A 50 11.50 -3.59 0.40
CA CYS A 50 11.00 -2.99 -0.84
C CYS A 50 10.20 -3.99 -1.70
N LYS A 51 10.67 -5.24 -1.81
CA LYS A 51 9.91 -6.31 -2.51
C LYS A 51 8.58 -6.63 -1.85
N ILE A 52 8.50 -6.61 -0.52
CA ILE A 52 7.24 -6.84 0.21
C ILE A 52 6.31 -5.64 0.05
N CYS A 53 6.84 -4.42 0.16
CA CYS A 53 6.10 -3.18 -0.09
C CYS A 53 5.51 -3.20 -1.51
N ASN A 54 6.32 -3.48 -2.53
CA ASN A 54 5.85 -3.59 -3.91
C ASN A 54 4.78 -4.67 -4.08
N ALA A 55 4.89 -5.79 -3.37
CA ALA A 55 3.87 -6.84 -3.39
C ALA A 55 2.55 -6.41 -2.74
N LEU A 56 2.60 -5.48 -1.79
CA LEU A 56 1.43 -4.83 -1.19
C LEU A 56 0.94 -3.64 -2.02
N GLY A 57 1.64 -3.27 -3.10
CA GLY A 57 1.35 -2.09 -3.91
C GLY A 57 1.59 -0.79 -3.14
N ILE A 58 2.61 -0.75 -2.28
CA ILE A 58 3.10 0.47 -1.63
C ILE A 58 4.61 0.61 -1.86
N THR A 59 5.15 1.81 -1.66
CA THR A 59 6.60 2.00 -1.71
C THR A 59 7.23 1.90 -0.32
N ALA A 60 8.55 1.70 -0.25
CA ALA A 60 9.28 1.76 1.02
C ALA A 60 9.22 3.17 1.64
N ASP A 61 9.15 4.23 0.82
CA ASP A 61 8.98 5.61 1.30
C ASP A 61 7.63 5.78 2.01
N GLU A 62 6.56 5.26 1.41
CA GLU A 62 5.22 5.29 2.00
C GLU A 62 5.16 4.56 3.34
N LEU A 63 5.81 3.40 3.44
CA LEU A 63 5.93 2.68 4.69
C LEU A 63 6.62 3.53 5.77
N GLU A 64 7.72 4.22 5.43
CA GLU A 64 8.42 5.10 6.36
C GLU A 64 7.59 6.32 6.77
N ARG A 65 6.85 6.93 5.82
CA ARG A 65 5.90 8.02 6.12
C ARG A 65 4.84 7.56 7.10
N MET A 66 4.21 6.40 6.88
CA MET A 66 3.18 5.88 7.78
C MET A 66 3.72 5.57 9.18
N VAL A 67 4.98 5.15 9.29
CA VAL A 67 5.66 4.95 10.58
C VAL A 67 5.94 6.29 11.27
N ALA A 68 6.39 7.30 10.52
CA ALA A 68 6.59 8.65 11.02
C ALA A 68 5.26 9.31 11.45
N GLU A 69 4.20 9.12 10.67
CA GLU A 69 2.85 9.64 10.93
C GLU A 69 2.16 8.89 12.07
N ASN A 70 2.41 7.59 12.30
CA ASN A 70 1.90 6.91 13.49
C ASN A 70 2.46 7.48 14.81
N ASN A 71 3.58 8.22 14.74
CA ASN A 71 4.14 8.97 15.87
C ASN A 71 3.65 10.42 15.93
N TYR A 72 2.85 10.87 14.96
CA TYR A 72 2.31 12.21 14.89
C TYR A 72 0.79 12.15 15.09
N GLN A 73 0.24 12.93 16.02
CA GLN A 73 -1.21 13.15 16.07
C GLN A 73 -1.50 14.45 15.31
N PRO A 74 -1.82 14.44 14.00
CA PRO A 74 -2.25 15.66 13.33
C PRO A 74 -3.73 15.92 13.61
N THR A 75 -4.03 17.10 14.15
CA THR A 75 -5.36 17.65 14.39
C THR A 75 -6.00 18.21 13.10
N THR A 76 -5.76 17.60 11.94
CA THR A 76 -6.26 18.12 10.67
C THR A 76 -6.79 17.00 9.79
N ILE A 77 -8.06 17.10 9.45
CA ILE A 77 -8.84 16.15 8.66
C ILE A 77 -8.32 16.19 7.21
N ALA A 78 -7.75 15.07 6.77
CA ALA A 78 -7.47 14.68 5.38
C ALA A 78 -6.42 15.50 4.58
N ALA A 79 -5.24 14.90 4.35
CA ALA A 79 -4.26 15.33 3.33
C ALA A 79 -3.34 14.18 2.85
N HIS A 80 -3.86 12.96 2.67
CA HIS A 80 -3.16 11.88 1.95
C HIS A 80 -4.12 11.19 0.99
N PHE A 81 -4.62 11.99 0.05
CA PHE A 81 -5.27 11.52 -1.19
C PHE A 81 -4.28 11.88 -2.31
N ASP A 82 -3.08 11.30 -2.25
CA ASP A 82 -1.98 11.59 -3.17
C ASP A 82 -2.10 10.70 -4.41
N GLY A 83 -2.97 11.13 -5.33
CA GLY A 83 -2.61 11.33 -6.74
C GLY A 83 -2.13 10.20 -7.63
N ASP A 84 -2.07 8.92 -7.22
CA ASP A 84 -1.53 7.82 -8.06
C ASP A 84 -2.36 6.51 -7.99
N ASP A 85 -3.62 6.57 -7.54
CA ASP A 85 -4.47 5.37 -7.33
C ASP A 85 -5.24 4.90 -8.58
N PHE A 86 -4.97 5.50 -9.74
CA PHE A 86 -5.59 5.11 -11.00
C PHE A 86 -4.52 4.96 -12.07
N THR A 87 -4.47 3.77 -12.66
CA THR A 87 -3.70 3.59 -13.90
C THR A 87 -4.26 4.52 -15.00
N GLU A 88 -3.47 4.87 -16.01
CA GLU A 88 -3.93 5.74 -17.11
C GLU A 88 -5.24 5.23 -17.76
N ASP A 89 -5.47 3.92 -17.72
CA ASP A 89 -6.68 3.24 -18.18
C ASP A 89 -7.90 3.55 -17.29
N GLU A 90 -7.75 3.49 -15.97
CA GLU A 90 -8.85 3.77 -15.02
C GLU A 90 -9.22 5.26 -15.00
N LEU A 91 -8.27 6.15 -15.27
CA LEU A 91 -8.55 7.59 -15.45
C LEU A 91 -9.36 7.86 -16.73
N ASP A 92 -9.16 7.08 -17.79
CA ASP A 92 -9.93 7.20 -19.03
C ASP A 92 -11.38 6.73 -18.82
N GLU A 93 -11.58 5.61 -18.12
CA GLU A 93 -12.93 5.12 -17.77
C GLU A 93 -13.74 6.14 -16.97
N ILE A 94 -13.11 6.80 -15.99
CA ILE A 94 -13.78 7.83 -15.17
C ILE A 94 -14.16 9.06 -16.02
N ARG A 95 -13.30 9.46 -16.97
CA ARG A 95 -13.59 10.56 -17.89
C ARG A 95 -14.76 10.24 -18.80
N GLN A 96 -14.79 9.04 -19.37
CA GLN A 96 -15.90 8.58 -20.22
C GLN A 96 -17.22 8.57 -19.45
N PHE A 97 -17.21 8.12 -18.19
CA PHE A 97 -18.40 8.11 -17.34
C PHE A 97 -18.90 9.51 -16.99
N ALA A 98 -17.98 10.45 -16.68
CA ALA A 98 -18.32 11.84 -16.39
C ALA A 98 -18.98 12.53 -17.60
N GLU A 99 -18.46 12.27 -18.81
CA GLU A 99 -19.01 12.82 -20.04
C GLU A 99 -20.41 12.26 -20.35
N PHE A 100 -20.61 10.96 -20.14
CA PHE A 100 -21.91 10.30 -20.25
C PHE A 100 -22.96 10.92 -19.31
N VAL A 101 -22.63 11.13 -18.04
CA VAL A 101 -23.53 11.75 -17.05
C VAL A 101 -23.87 13.20 -17.43
N LYS A 102 -22.89 13.96 -17.95
CA LYS A 102 -23.10 15.33 -18.41
C LYS A 102 -24.02 15.40 -19.62
N ASN A 103 -23.91 14.44 -20.53
CA ASN A 103 -24.80 14.34 -21.69
C ASN A 103 -26.23 13.94 -21.29
N ARG A 104 -26.39 13.06 -20.29
CA ARG A 104 -27.72 12.70 -19.75
C ARG A 104 -28.45 13.88 -19.09
N LYS A 105 -27.74 14.84 -18.50
CA LYS A 105 -28.33 16.05 -17.92
C LYS A 105 -28.73 17.12 -18.95
N LYS A 106 -28.35 16.94 -20.22
CA LYS A 106 -28.72 17.84 -21.32
C LYS A 106 -29.90 17.33 -22.16
N SER A 107 -30.50 16.18 -21.81
CA SER A 107 -31.80 15.72 -22.34
C SER A 107 -32.92 15.97 -21.34
#